data_AF-A0A5N7WF43-F1
#
_entry.id   AF-A0A5N7WF43-F1
#
_cell.length_a   1.000
_cell.length_b   1.000
_cell.length_c   1.000
_cell.angle_alpha   90.00
_cell.angle_beta   90.00
_cell.angle_gamma   90.00
#
_symmetry.space_group_name_H-M   'P 1'
#
loop_
_entity.id
_entity.type
_entity.pdbx_description
1 polymer ?
#
loop_
_entity_poly.entity_id
_entity_poly.type
_entity_poly.pdbx_seq_one_letter_code
_entity_poly.pdbx_strand_id
1 'polypeptide(L)'
;MMRKTLISGTCVAAAVLTGCGSKTPTCADAETVSLVKQIYQQQFNKQHNAMSEERQQRVQFTVKDTTVALENITTDASNANTGKAVCSAQLTTVFPEDAVKAEPQMEQYMRAIYEKQGAVLDGTKLRGQVTYTVQRTEDTGALQVALNGFMPFMGYFHDIAMDRYDRMLRAQAAAKKAAETQLPVAPSASQAEMEAESEGAPSDSAPATTPMPVAHQQNQAALPAPSQTATVPTLCSAEETPVFACSTGKKRASLCMTGSNQLAYRLAPLDGAPEMVYPANASAASTAFQQGTHAGANGQPLSFVSFDKGNYRYAVYGTSATMQGVLVEQNGKRIANLNCQADRLSELDTAKLQRMGLSQDLRPLMLP
;
A
#
# COMPACT_ATOMS: atom_id res chain seq x y z
N MET A 1 -35.56 -5.74 -19.42
CA MET A 1 -35.57 -5.53 -17.96
C MET A 1 -34.50 -6.42 -17.33
N MET A 2 -33.44 -5.89 -16.74
CA MET A 2 -32.53 -6.64 -15.85
C MET A 2 -31.93 -5.67 -14.81
N ARG A 3 -31.61 -6.20 -13.63
CA ARG A 3 -31.56 -5.45 -12.36
C ARG A 3 -30.35 -4.52 -12.25
N LYS A 4 -30.60 -3.24 -11.94
CA LYS A 4 -29.63 -2.38 -11.24
C LYS A 4 -29.55 -2.85 -9.78
N THR A 5 -28.43 -3.45 -9.38
CA THR A 5 -28.12 -3.65 -7.96
C THR A 5 -27.15 -2.55 -7.52
N LEU A 6 -27.69 -1.51 -6.88
CA LEU A 6 -26.89 -0.51 -6.19
C LEU A 6 -26.25 -1.16 -4.96
N ILE A 7 -24.94 -1.42 -4.99
CA ILE A 7 -24.20 -1.83 -3.80
C ILE A 7 -23.79 -0.56 -3.04
N SER A 8 -24.77 0.07 -2.39
CA SER A 8 -24.49 0.86 -1.18
C SER A 8 -24.27 -0.15 -0.05
N GLY A 9 -23.05 -0.69 0.00
CA GLY A 9 -22.70 -1.78 0.91
C GLY A 9 -22.44 -1.27 2.32
N THR A 10 -23.50 -1.13 3.12
CA THR A 10 -23.34 -1.04 4.57
C THR A 10 -22.72 -2.35 5.07
N CYS A 11 -21.44 -2.32 5.43
CA CYS A 11 -20.74 -3.47 6.01
C CYS A 11 -21.30 -3.78 7.41
N VAL A 12 -22.30 -4.66 7.45
CA VAL A 12 -22.81 -5.26 8.68
C VAL A 12 -21.89 -6.42 9.07
N ALA A 13 -21.36 -6.40 10.29
CA ALA A 13 -20.63 -7.53 10.87
C ALA A 13 -21.37 -8.04 12.10
N ALA A 14 -21.57 -9.34 12.22
CA ALA A 14 -22.34 -9.93 13.31
C ALA A 14 -21.61 -11.10 13.98
N ALA A 15 -21.84 -11.28 15.27
CA ALA A 15 -21.36 -12.41 16.05
C ALA A 15 -22.41 -12.86 17.07
N VAL A 16 -22.22 -14.07 17.60
CA VAL A 16 -23.12 -14.72 18.55
C VAL A 16 -22.31 -15.31 19.70
N LEU A 17 -22.74 -15.07 20.94
CA LEU A 17 -22.21 -15.72 22.15
C LEU A 17 -23.25 -16.72 22.68
N THR A 18 -22.86 -17.99 22.72
CA THR A 18 -23.65 -19.09 23.29
C THR A 18 -23.61 -19.04 24.81
N GLY A 19 -24.68 -18.54 25.43
CA GLY A 19 -24.85 -18.51 26.88
C GLY A 19 -26.32 -18.43 27.25
N CYS A 20 -26.76 -19.27 28.20
CA CYS A 20 -28.15 -19.35 28.66
C CYS A 20 -28.51 -18.17 29.59
N GLY A 21 -28.57 -16.96 29.03
CA GLY A 21 -29.06 -15.77 29.72
C GLY A 21 -30.54 -15.55 29.47
N SER A 22 -31.37 -15.63 30.51
CA SER A 22 -32.82 -15.37 30.43
C SER A 22 -33.21 -13.88 30.47
N LYS A 23 -32.23 -12.98 30.61
CA LYS A 23 -32.45 -11.53 30.67
C LYS A 23 -32.33 -10.90 29.29
N THR A 24 -33.27 -10.00 28.96
CA THR A 24 -33.21 -9.13 27.79
C THR A 24 -31.89 -8.34 27.81
N PRO A 25 -31.05 -8.43 26.76
CA PRO A 25 -29.75 -7.77 26.77
C PRO A 25 -29.90 -6.25 26.60
N THR A 26 -29.11 -5.49 27.35
CA THR A 26 -29.03 -4.04 27.22
C THR A 26 -27.86 -3.63 26.31
N CYS A 27 -27.94 -2.42 25.76
CA CYS A 27 -26.86 -1.85 24.94
C CYS A 27 -25.53 -1.76 25.69
N ALA A 28 -25.54 -1.51 27.00
CA ALA A 28 -24.37 -1.27 27.83
C ALA A 28 -23.91 -2.49 28.64
N ASP A 29 -24.56 -3.65 28.50
CA ASP A 29 -24.15 -4.89 29.19
C ASP A 29 -22.72 -5.28 28.82
N ALA A 30 -21.95 -5.77 29.80
CA ALA A 30 -20.56 -6.15 29.58
C ALA A 30 -20.39 -7.23 28.49
N GLU A 31 -21.32 -8.18 28.39
CA GLU A 31 -21.35 -9.19 27.30
C GLU A 31 -21.56 -8.52 25.92
N THR A 32 -22.52 -7.60 25.83
CA THR A 32 -22.81 -6.83 24.60
C THR A 32 -21.61 -5.99 24.18
N VAL A 33 -21.02 -5.23 25.10
CA VAL A 33 -19.85 -4.37 24.83
C VAL A 33 -18.62 -5.19 24.45
N SER A 34 -18.41 -6.34 25.11
CA SER A 34 -17.35 -7.29 24.75
C SER A 34 -17.55 -7.82 23.32
N LEU A 35 -18.77 -8.22 22.97
CA LEU A 35 -19.08 -8.75 21.64
C LEU A 35 -18.97 -7.68 20.54
N VAL A 36 -19.36 -6.43 20.79
CA VAL A 36 -19.11 -5.30 19.88
C VAL A 36 -17.60 -5.13 19.61
N LYS A 37 -16.78 -5.11 20.67
CA LYS A 37 -15.31 -5.02 20.54
C LYS A 37 -14.73 -6.22 19.80
N GLN A 38 -15.22 -7.43 20.07
CA GLN A 38 -14.80 -8.65 19.38
C GLN A 38 -15.14 -8.62 17.89
N ILE A 39 -16.34 -8.17 17.51
CA ILE A 39 -16.74 -7.99 16.11
C ILE A 39 -15.81 -6.99 15.42
N TYR A 40 -15.56 -5.83 16.03
CA TYR A 40 -14.62 -4.85 15.49
C TYR A 40 -13.22 -5.46 15.29
N GLN A 41 -12.67 -6.13 16.31
CA GLN A 41 -11.35 -6.73 16.25
C GLN A 41 -11.26 -7.85 15.21
N GLN A 42 -12.30 -8.66 15.06
CA GLN A 42 -12.38 -9.69 14.01
C GLN A 42 -12.37 -9.06 12.62
N GLN A 43 -13.11 -7.96 12.39
CA GLN A 43 -13.06 -7.26 11.10
C GLN A 43 -11.71 -6.58 10.88
N PHE A 44 -11.11 -5.99 11.92
CA PHE A 44 -9.77 -5.41 11.85
C PHE A 44 -8.73 -6.46 11.44
N ASN A 45 -8.68 -7.59 12.15
CA ASN A 45 -7.78 -8.71 11.85
C ASN A 45 -8.04 -9.28 10.45
N LYS A 46 -9.31 -9.37 10.02
CA LYS A 46 -9.67 -9.83 8.67
C LYS A 46 -9.15 -8.89 7.58
N GLN A 47 -9.25 -7.58 7.77
CA GLN A 47 -8.70 -6.60 6.83
C GLN A 47 -7.17 -6.63 6.84
N HIS A 48 -6.55 -6.67 8.02
CA HIS A 48 -5.10 -6.74 8.20
C HIS A 48 -4.48 -7.99 7.56
N ASN A 49 -5.02 -9.18 7.84
CA ASN A 49 -4.57 -10.45 7.24
C ASN A 49 -4.76 -10.51 5.72
N ALA A 50 -5.62 -9.67 5.14
CA ALA A 50 -5.82 -9.57 3.70
C ALA A 50 -4.85 -8.59 3.00
N MET A 51 -3.98 -7.90 3.76
CA MET A 51 -2.95 -7.00 3.22
C MET A 51 -1.63 -7.72 2.99
N SER A 52 -0.73 -7.13 2.19
CA SER A 52 0.66 -7.60 2.08
C SER A 52 1.40 -7.50 3.42
N GLU A 53 2.42 -8.35 3.62
CA GLU A 53 3.22 -8.38 4.85
C GLU A 53 3.81 -7.01 5.21
N GLU A 54 4.30 -6.26 4.21
CA GLU A 54 4.79 -4.88 4.40
C GLU A 54 3.70 -3.98 5.00
N ARG A 55 2.47 -4.05 4.48
CA ARG A 55 1.33 -3.25 4.95
C ARG A 55 0.85 -3.72 6.32
N GLN A 56 0.92 -5.02 6.60
CA GLN A 56 0.68 -5.58 7.92
C GLN A 56 1.68 -5.05 8.95
N GLN A 57 2.97 -5.00 8.64
CA GLN A 57 4.02 -4.45 9.51
C GLN A 57 3.81 -2.96 9.80
N ARG A 58 3.51 -2.16 8.76
CA ARG A 58 3.18 -0.72 8.86
C ARG A 58 2.03 -0.47 9.84
N VAL A 59 0.93 -1.21 9.70
CA VAL A 59 -0.23 -1.11 10.59
C VAL A 59 0.12 -1.60 12.00
N GLN A 60 0.79 -2.75 12.12
CA GLN A 60 1.15 -3.36 13.41
C GLN A 60 2.05 -2.47 14.27
N PHE A 61 2.92 -1.67 13.63
CA PHE A 61 3.77 -0.67 14.29
C PHE A 61 2.95 0.37 15.09
N THR A 62 1.72 0.66 14.67
CA THR A 62 0.83 1.58 15.40
C THR A 62 -0.15 0.84 16.30
N VAL A 63 -0.69 -0.31 15.86
CA VAL A 63 -1.62 -1.14 16.66
C VAL A 63 -1.08 -1.42 18.06
N LYS A 64 0.19 -1.82 18.18
CA LYS A 64 0.83 -2.15 19.46
C LYS A 64 0.81 -1.02 20.52
N ASP A 65 0.69 0.24 20.09
CA ASP A 65 0.73 1.43 20.94
C ASP A 65 -0.68 2.01 21.17
N THR A 66 -1.74 1.28 20.79
CA THR A 66 -3.13 1.77 20.79
C THR A 66 -4.09 0.76 21.43
N THR A 67 -5.26 1.23 21.87
CA THR A 67 -6.33 0.36 22.37
C THR A 67 -7.68 0.95 21.99
N VAL A 68 -8.57 0.12 21.44
CA VAL A 68 -9.91 0.54 21.03
C VAL A 68 -10.92 0.35 22.16
N ALA A 69 -11.51 1.46 22.60
CA ALA A 69 -12.62 1.51 23.54
C ALA A 69 -13.96 1.67 22.82
N LEU A 70 -15.04 1.36 23.54
CA LEU A 70 -16.41 1.69 23.16
C LEU A 70 -16.94 2.64 24.25
N GLU A 71 -17.28 3.86 23.87
CA GLU A 71 -17.70 4.95 24.75
C GLU A 71 -19.10 5.46 24.35
N ASN A 72 -19.71 6.29 25.20
CA ASN A 72 -20.93 7.06 24.90
C ASN A 72 -22.09 6.21 24.33
N ILE A 73 -22.36 5.07 24.98
CA ILE A 73 -23.39 4.11 24.58
C ILE A 73 -24.79 4.65 24.90
N THR A 74 -25.66 4.71 23.89
CA THR A 74 -27.08 5.05 24.00
C THR A 74 -27.97 3.91 23.50
N THR A 75 -29.20 3.85 24.00
CA THR A 75 -30.27 3.01 23.42
C THR A 75 -31.19 3.91 22.62
N ASP A 76 -31.21 3.75 21.31
CA ASP A 76 -31.95 4.63 20.39
C ASP A 76 -33.38 4.12 20.16
N ALA A 77 -33.55 2.79 20.17
CA ALA A 77 -34.86 2.13 20.10
C ALA A 77 -34.82 0.76 20.78
N SER A 78 -35.96 0.29 21.27
CA SER A 78 -36.14 -1.08 21.75
C SER A 78 -37.50 -1.64 21.33
N ASN A 79 -37.55 -2.95 21.12
CA ASN A 79 -38.76 -3.70 20.80
C ASN A 79 -38.97 -4.78 21.86
N ALA A 80 -39.94 -4.57 22.75
CA ALA A 80 -40.26 -5.50 23.84
C ALA A 80 -40.75 -6.87 23.33
N ASN A 81 -41.35 -6.94 22.15
CA ASN A 81 -41.90 -8.19 21.60
C ASN A 81 -40.81 -9.12 21.07
N THR A 82 -39.68 -8.58 20.61
CA THR A 82 -38.55 -9.37 20.05
C THR A 82 -37.30 -9.32 20.93
N GLY A 83 -37.32 -8.62 22.06
CA GLY A 83 -36.14 -8.40 22.91
C GLY A 83 -34.99 -7.67 22.21
N LYS A 84 -35.24 -7.03 21.06
CA LYS A 84 -34.22 -6.36 20.24
C LYS A 84 -34.06 -4.89 20.64
N ALA A 85 -32.83 -4.47 20.87
CA ALA A 85 -32.45 -3.06 21.00
C ALA A 85 -31.58 -2.59 19.83
N VAL A 86 -31.71 -1.31 19.48
CA VAL A 86 -30.85 -0.56 18.57
C VAL A 86 -30.08 0.45 19.42
N CYS A 87 -28.76 0.44 19.27
CA CYS A 87 -27.83 1.16 20.13
C CYS A 87 -26.88 2.00 19.27
N SER A 88 -26.55 3.21 19.72
CA SER A 88 -25.45 4.00 19.17
C SER A 88 -24.33 4.11 20.19
N ALA A 89 -23.09 4.24 19.71
CA ALA A 89 -21.90 4.39 20.54
C ALA A 89 -20.75 5.03 19.75
N GLN A 90 -19.64 5.27 20.43
CA GLN A 90 -18.40 5.74 19.83
C GLN A 90 -17.30 4.68 19.97
N LEU A 91 -16.75 4.23 18.84
CA LEU A 91 -15.43 3.62 18.86
C LEU A 91 -14.40 4.73 19.11
N THR A 92 -13.50 4.49 20.04
CA THR A 92 -12.49 5.46 20.46
C THR A 92 -11.13 4.78 20.47
N THR A 93 -10.08 5.47 20.02
CA THR A 93 -8.69 5.12 20.33
C THR A 93 -7.89 6.37 20.64
N VAL A 94 -6.85 6.22 21.45
CA VAL A 94 -5.83 7.25 21.67
C VAL A 94 -4.56 6.79 20.97
N PHE A 95 -4.03 7.65 20.10
CA PHE A 95 -2.75 7.45 19.43
C PHE A 95 -1.60 8.06 20.25
N PRO A 96 -0.37 7.54 20.12
CA PRO A 96 0.81 8.25 20.62
C PRO A 96 1.02 9.53 19.79
N GLU A 97 1.61 10.57 20.39
CA GLU A 97 1.72 11.89 19.74
C GLU A 97 2.47 11.87 18.40
N ASP A 98 3.47 11.00 18.27
CA ASP A 98 4.24 10.89 17.03
C ASP A 98 3.39 10.33 15.88
N ALA A 99 2.37 9.53 16.16
CA ALA A 99 1.44 9.03 15.14
C ALA A 99 0.61 10.14 14.50
N VAL A 100 0.17 11.15 15.26
CA VAL A 100 -0.74 12.21 14.78
C VAL A 100 -0.04 13.47 14.27
N LYS A 101 1.29 13.56 14.38
CA LYS A 101 2.12 14.65 13.81
C LYS A 101 2.28 14.52 12.27
N ALA A 102 1.17 14.32 11.57
CA ALA A 102 1.11 14.29 10.11
C ALA A 102 1.42 15.69 9.53
N GLU A 103 1.81 15.73 8.25
CA GLU A 103 1.97 17.01 7.54
C GLU A 103 0.58 17.68 7.37
N PRO A 104 0.43 19.02 7.51
CA PRO A 104 -0.89 19.67 7.56
C PRO A 104 -1.80 19.38 6.36
N GLN A 105 -1.20 19.17 5.17
CA GLN A 105 -1.93 18.78 3.97
C GLN A 105 -2.53 17.37 4.06
N MET A 106 -1.80 16.43 4.66
CA MET A 106 -2.27 15.06 4.90
C MET A 106 -3.34 15.02 6.00
N GLU A 107 -3.19 15.83 7.05
CA GLU A 107 -4.23 16.00 8.08
C GLU A 107 -5.53 16.52 7.45
N GLN A 108 -5.47 17.61 6.68
CA GLN A 108 -6.64 18.16 5.97
C GLN A 108 -7.28 17.15 5.00
N TYR A 109 -6.46 16.38 4.28
CA TYR A 109 -6.93 15.33 3.36
C TYR A 109 -7.71 14.23 4.11
N MET A 110 -7.12 13.67 5.17
CA MET A 110 -7.78 12.62 5.97
C MET A 110 -9.06 13.15 6.62
N ARG A 111 -9.03 14.36 7.20
CA ARG A 111 -10.21 14.99 7.81
C ARG A 111 -11.34 15.20 6.79
N ALA A 112 -11.02 15.70 5.60
CA ALA A 112 -12.00 15.92 4.52
C ALA A 112 -12.70 14.63 4.04
N ILE A 113 -12.04 13.47 4.18
CA ILE A 113 -12.59 12.15 3.87
C ILE A 113 -13.40 11.60 5.04
N TYR A 114 -12.81 11.54 6.24
CA TYR A 114 -13.33 10.74 7.35
C TYR A 114 -14.33 11.47 8.25
N GLU A 115 -14.19 12.79 8.45
CA GLU A 115 -15.13 13.55 9.32
C GLU A 115 -16.55 13.51 8.75
N LYS A 116 -16.69 13.65 7.42
CA LYS A 116 -17.97 13.53 6.70
C LYS A 116 -18.61 12.14 6.81
N GLN A 117 -17.82 11.12 7.14
CA GLN A 117 -18.25 9.74 7.32
C GLN A 117 -18.43 9.39 8.82
N GLY A 118 -18.30 10.36 9.73
CA GLY A 118 -18.51 10.17 11.17
C GLY A 118 -17.29 9.68 11.94
N ALA A 119 -16.08 9.79 11.39
CA ALA A 119 -14.83 9.54 12.11
C ALA A 119 -13.97 10.81 12.21
N VAL A 120 -13.68 11.23 13.45
CA VAL A 120 -13.05 12.53 13.77
C VAL A 120 -11.81 12.29 14.62
N LEU A 121 -10.67 12.87 14.20
CA LEU A 121 -9.45 12.95 14.99
C LEU A 121 -9.40 14.30 15.71
N ASP A 122 -9.22 14.27 17.03
CA ASP A 122 -9.13 15.46 17.88
C ASP A 122 -7.89 15.31 18.79
N GLY A 123 -6.83 16.06 18.45
CA GLY A 123 -5.49 15.82 18.98
C GLY A 123 -5.04 14.37 18.73
N THR A 124 -4.79 13.62 19.80
CA THR A 124 -4.44 12.18 19.74
C THR A 124 -5.66 11.25 19.74
N LYS A 125 -6.88 11.75 19.98
CA LYS A 125 -8.07 10.92 20.17
C LYS A 125 -8.87 10.79 18.87
N LEU A 126 -8.85 9.61 18.25
CA LEU A 126 -9.74 9.27 17.15
C LEU A 126 -11.05 8.72 17.70
N ARG A 127 -12.17 9.25 17.24
CA ARG A 127 -13.54 8.83 17.56
C ARG A 127 -14.29 8.46 16.29
N GLY A 128 -15.15 7.46 16.34
CA GLY A 128 -15.97 7.02 15.22
C GLY A 128 -17.37 6.63 15.66
N GLN A 129 -18.39 7.23 15.05
CA GLN A 129 -19.79 6.89 15.32
C GLN A 129 -20.09 5.47 14.83
N VAL A 130 -20.66 4.64 15.70
CA VAL A 130 -21.14 3.29 15.35
C VAL A 130 -22.56 3.06 15.84
N THR A 131 -23.27 2.20 15.12
CA THR A 131 -24.60 1.72 15.51
C THR A 131 -24.57 0.20 15.54
N TYR A 132 -25.14 -0.40 16.57
CA TYR A 132 -25.28 -1.85 16.67
C TYR A 132 -26.67 -2.26 17.12
N THR A 133 -27.09 -3.45 16.71
CA THR A 133 -28.31 -4.07 17.24
C THR A 133 -27.94 -5.22 18.16
N VAL A 134 -28.61 -5.35 19.28
CA VAL A 134 -28.47 -6.46 20.22
C VAL A 134 -29.81 -7.16 20.43
N GLN A 135 -29.80 -8.50 20.42
CA GLN A 135 -30.97 -9.35 20.68
C GLN A 135 -30.50 -10.71 21.19
N ARG A 136 -31.40 -11.52 21.76
CA ARG A 136 -31.15 -12.96 21.98
C ARG A 136 -31.88 -13.75 20.90
N THR A 137 -31.29 -14.86 20.44
CA THR A 137 -31.97 -15.76 19.49
C THR A 137 -33.12 -16.49 20.19
N GLU A 138 -34.27 -16.63 19.52
CA GLU A 138 -35.44 -17.33 20.07
C GLU A 138 -35.13 -18.80 20.41
N ASP A 139 -34.42 -19.52 19.52
CA ASP A 139 -34.18 -20.96 19.67
C ASP A 139 -33.18 -21.34 20.78
N THR A 140 -32.13 -20.53 20.99
CA THR A 140 -30.98 -20.90 21.85
C THR A 140 -30.70 -19.93 22.99
N GLY A 141 -31.40 -18.79 23.08
CA GLY A 141 -31.11 -17.72 24.03
C GLY A 141 -29.75 -17.02 23.84
N ALA A 142 -28.97 -17.40 22.83
CA ALA A 142 -27.64 -16.87 22.57
C ALA A 142 -27.68 -15.38 22.23
N LEU A 143 -26.71 -14.62 22.75
CA LEU A 143 -26.61 -13.18 22.54
C LEU A 143 -26.09 -12.91 21.12
N GLN A 144 -26.88 -12.23 20.30
CA GLN A 144 -26.50 -11.81 18.96
C GLN A 144 -26.29 -10.30 18.91
N VAL A 145 -25.15 -9.88 18.37
CA VAL A 145 -24.84 -8.46 18.10
C VAL A 145 -24.50 -8.30 16.63
N ALA A 146 -24.98 -7.22 16.01
CA ALA A 146 -24.59 -6.80 14.67
C ALA A 146 -24.14 -5.34 14.69
N LEU A 147 -22.90 -5.07 14.29
CA LEU A 147 -22.21 -3.78 14.31
C LEU A 147 -22.14 -3.15 12.91
N ASN A 148 -22.35 -1.84 12.84
CA ASN A 148 -22.32 -1.01 11.64
C ASN A 148 -21.55 0.30 11.90
N GLY A 149 -21.15 0.99 10.82
CA GLY A 149 -20.53 2.33 10.90
C GLY A 149 -19.05 2.34 11.27
N PHE A 150 -18.43 1.20 11.58
CA PHE A 150 -17.03 1.14 12.03
C PHE A 150 -15.99 1.34 10.91
N MET A 151 -16.38 1.30 9.63
CA MET A 151 -15.46 1.37 8.49
C MET A 151 -14.66 2.69 8.39
N PRO A 152 -15.25 3.88 8.59
CA PRO A 152 -14.49 5.14 8.56
C PRO A 152 -13.49 5.26 9.71
N PHE A 153 -13.84 4.79 10.91
CA PHE A 153 -12.91 4.69 12.04
C PHE A 153 -11.72 3.79 11.71
N MET A 154 -12.00 2.61 11.14
CA MET A 154 -10.98 1.67 10.72
C MET A 154 -10.10 2.23 9.60
N GLY A 155 -10.67 2.90 8.60
CA GLY A 155 -9.93 3.54 7.51
C GLY A 155 -8.98 4.63 8.02
N TYR A 156 -9.50 5.56 8.82
CA TYR A 156 -8.70 6.64 9.40
C TYR A 156 -7.57 6.08 10.28
N PHE A 157 -7.83 5.03 11.06
CA PHE A 157 -6.78 4.33 11.82
C PHE A 157 -5.66 3.80 10.91
N HIS A 158 -6.02 3.17 9.79
CA HIS A 158 -5.03 2.60 8.88
C HIS A 158 -4.18 3.68 8.21
N ASP A 159 -4.77 4.79 7.78
CA ASP A 159 -4.02 5.86 7.12
C ASP A 159 -3.06 6.58 8.07
N ILE A 160 -3.47 6.83 9.33
CA ILE A 160 -2.57 7.32 10.39
C ILE A 160 -1.41 6.34 10.63
N ALA A 161 -1.70 5.04 10.68
CA ALA A 161 -0.67 4.02 10.93
C ALA A 161 0.34 3.91 9.78
N MET A 162 -0.13 4.06 8.53
CA MET A 162 0.72 4.08 7.33
C MET A 162 1.65 5.31 7.34
N ASP A 163 1.09 6.52 7.53
CA ASP A 163 1.86 7.77 7.54
C ASP A 163 2.88 7.81 8.69
N ARG A 164 2.52 7.34 9.89
CA ARG A 164 3.47 7.20 11.01
C ARG A 164 4.68 6.34 10.63
N TYR A 165 4.44 5.20 9.97
CA TYR A 165 5.52 4.31 9.55
C TYR A 165 6.40 4.94 8.48
N ASP A 166 5.81 5.61 7.47
CA ASP A 166 6.58 6.31 6.43
C ASP A 166 7.39 7.48 7.00
N ARG A 167 6.88 8.22 7.99
CA ARG A 167 7.66 9.24 8.73
C ARG A 167 8.80 8.61 9.53
N MET A 168 8.58 7.45 10.16
CA MET A 168 9.61 6.71 10.88
C MET A 168 10.73 6.21 9.96
N LEU A 169 10.41 5.67 8.78
CA LEU A 169 11.40 5.31 7.75
C LEU A 169 12.20 6.53 7.25
N ARG A 170 11.51 7.65 6.95
CA ARG A 170 12.16 8.90 6.54
C ARG A 170 13.13 9.41 7.61
N ALA A 171 12.74 9.35 8.89
CA ALA A 171 13.60 9.73 10.00
C ALA A 171 14.84 8.83 10.14
N GLN A 172 14.69 7.50 9.99
CA GLN A 172 15.83 6.57 10.00
C GLN A 172 16.80 6.82 8.85
N ALA A 173 16.29 7.05 7.63
CA ALA A 173 17.12 7.35 6.46
C ALA A 173 17.89 8.67 6.64
N ALA A 174 17.25 9.71 7.19
CA ALA A 174 17.89 10.98 7.51
C ALA A 174 18.98 10.82 8.59
N ALA A 175 18.69 10.06 9.65
CA ALA A 175 19.65 9.79 10.73
C ALA A 175 20.88 9.00 10.23
N LYS A 176 20.67 7.99 9.38
CA LYS A 176 21.76 7.23 8.75
C LYS A 176 22.65 8.14 7.90
N LYS A 177 22.06 8.98 7.04
CA LYS A 177 22.80 9.94 6.22
C LYS A 177 23.60 10.93 7.07
N ALA A 178 23.04 11.41 8.18
CA ALA A 178 23.72 12.29 9.11
C ALA A 178 24.93 11.61 9.78
N ALA A 179 24.79 10.35 10.20
CA ALA A 179 25.90 9.57 10.76
C ALA A 179 27.02 9.31 9.74
N GLU A 180 26.68 8.98 8.49
CA GLU A 180 27.65 8.82 7.39
C GLU A 180 28.39 10.13 7.08
N THR A 181 27.74 11.28 7.25
CA THR A 181 28.35 12.61 7.06
C THR A 181 29.25 13.02 8.24
N GLN A 182 29.12 12.38 9.40
CA GLN A 182 29.88 12.66 10.62
C GLN A 182 31.09 11.75 10.84
N LEU A 183 31.35 10.79 9.95
CA LEU A 183 32.63 10.07 9.95
C LEU A 183 33.75 11.07 9.63
N PRO A 184 34.70 11.33 10.54
CA PRO A 184 35.78 12.26 10.25
C PRO A 184 36.66 11.68 9.16
N VAL A 185 36.93 12.49 8.13
CA VAL A 185 37.97 12.19 7.14
C VAL A 185 39.29 12.13 7.91
N ALA A 186 39.76 10.92 8.21
CA ALA A 186 41.11 10.72 8.69
C ALA A 186 42.07 11.24 7.60
N PRO A 187 42.97 12.19 7.92
CA PRO A 187 43.92 12.67 6.93
C PRO A 187 44.83 11.52 6.53
N SER A 188 44.82 11.15 5.24
CA SER A 188 45.82 10.23 4.69
C SER A 188 47.19 10.90 4.77
N ALA A 189 47.96 10.53 5.79
CA ALA A 189 49.36 10.91 5.93
C ALA A 189 50.20 10.08 4.94
N SER A 190 50.18 10.48 3.67
CA SER A 190 51.04 9.94 2.62
C SER A 190 52.01 11.01 2.13
N GLN A 191 53.05 11.28 2.93
CA GLN A 191 54.26 11.98 2.47
C GLN A 191 55.43 11.77 3.46
N ALA A 192 56.30 10.82 3.12
CA ALA A 192 57.66 10.70 3.66
C ALA A 192 58.48 9.82 2.67
N GLU A 193 59.24 10.46 1.78
CA GLU A 193 60.29 9.84 0.96
C GLU A 193 61.59 10.64 1.16
N MET A 194 62.73 10.00 0.84
CA MET A 194 64.12 10.38 1.18
C MET A 194 64.47 10.22 2.68
N GLU A 195 65.63 9.74 3.14
CA GLU A 195 66.89 9.21 2.57
C GLU A 195 67.68 8.52 3.73
N ALA A 196 68.65 7.58 3.59
CA ALA A 196 69.18 6.81 2.46
C ALA A 196 69.97 5.54 2.94
N GLU A 197 70.24 4.62 1.99
CA GLU A 197 71.55 3.94 1.75
C GLU A 197 72.12 2.80 2.64
N SER A 198 72.69 1.80 1.93
CA SER A 198 73.85 0.92 2.26
C SER A 198 73.61 -0.62 2.26
N GLU A 199 74.00 -1.20 1.12
CA GLU A 199 74.58 -2.52 0.80
C GLU A 199 74.47 -3.75 1.74
N GLY A 200 74.18 -4.92 1.11
CA GLY A 200 74.44 -6.25 1.69
C GLY A 200 73.72 -7.41 0.98
N ALA A 201 74.44 -8.19 0.16
CA ALA A 201 73.98 -9.42 -0.50
C ALA A 201 75.08 -10.50 -0.45
N PRO A 202 74.93 -11.76 -0.90
CA PRO A 202 73.74 -12.56 -1.27
C PRO A 202 73.73 -14.01 -0.67
N SER A 203 72.77 -14.86 -1.11
CA SER A 203 72.78 -16.35 -1.11
C SER A 203 72.55 -17.08 0.25
N ASP A 204 72.05 -18.33 0.35
CA ASP A 204 71.67 -19.35 -0.65
C ASP A 204 70.61 -20.37 -0.12
N SER A 205 69.92 -21.05 -1.06
CA SER A 205 69.41 -22.45 -1.05
C SER A 205 68.33 -23.00 -0.09
N ALA A 206 67.52 -23.90 -0.68
CA ALA A 206 66.35 -24.65 -0.15
C ALA A 206 66.73 -26.08 0.35
N PRO A 207 65.86 -27.12 0.47
CA PRO A 207 64.38 -27.20 0.64
C PRO A 207 63.86 -28.18 1.74
N ALA A 208 62.54 -28.14 2.00
CA ALA A 208 61.63 -29.24 2.39
C ALA A 208 61.95 -30.25 3.55
N THR A 209 61.06 -30.31 4.57
CA THR A 209 60.20 -31.51 4.85
C THR A 209 59.13 -31.25 5.94
N THR A 210 57.99 -31.95 5.82
CA THR A 210 56.81 -31.95 6.71
C THR A 210 56.97 -32.92 7.90
N PRO A 211 56.25 -32.77 9.05
CA PRO A 211 54.84 -33.20 9.12
C PRO A 211 53.86 -32.41 10.04
N MET A 212 52.59 -32.80 9.87
CA MET A 212 51.29 -32.44 10.49
C MET A 212 51.19 -32.46 12.04
N PRO A 213 50.02 -32.15 12.68
CA PRO A 213 48.87 -31.30 12.31
C PRO A 213 48.42 -30.31 13.41
N VAL A 214 47.82 -29.16 13.05
CA VAL A 214 46.89 -28.44 13.95
C VAL A 214 45.69 -27.94 13.17
N ALA A 215 44.48 -28.27 13.62
CA ALA A 215 43.25 -27.78 13.02
C ALA A 215 43.02 -26.31 13.40
N HIS A 216 42.98 -25.42 12.42
CA HIS A 216 42.41 -24.08 12.56
C HIS A 216 41.35 -23.86 11.49
N GLN A 217 40.12 -23.70 11.97
CA GLN A 217 38.90 -23.60 11.18
C GLN A 217 38.79 -22.17 10.62
N GLN A 218 39.39 -21.93 9.45
CA GLN A 218 39.25 -20.65 8.77
C GLN A 218 37.84 -20.50 8.20
N ASN A 219 36.99 -19.80 8.96
CA ASN A 219 35.74 -19.23 8.47
C ASN A 219 36.06 -18.28 7.31
N GLN A 220 35.85 -18.73 6.07
CA GLN A 220 35.80 -17.82 4.92
C GLN A 220 34.53 -16.96 5.06
N ALA A 221 34.70 -15.72 5.51
CA ALA A 221 33.65 -14.73 5.49
C ALA A 221 33.25 -14.46 4.03
N ALA A 222 32.07 -14.94 3.64
CA ALA A 222 31.50 -14.60 2.36
C ALA A 222 31.32 -13.07 2.26
N LEU A 223 31.84 -12.49 1.18
CA LEU A 223 31.61 -11.09 0.84
C LEU A 223 30.09 -10.82 0.80
N PRO A 224 29.59 -9.74 1.45
CA PRO A 224 28.18 -9.40 1.36
C PRO A 224 27.84 -9.06 -0.10
N ALA A 225 26.99 -9.89 -0.71
CA ALA A 225 26.38 -9.55 -1.99
C ALA A 225 25.62 -8.21 -1.86
N PRO A 226 25.67 -7.32 -2.87
CA PRO A 226 25.01 -6.03 -2.79
C PRO A 226 23.51 -6.22 -2.57
N SER A 227 22.99 -5.60 -1.51
CA SER A 227 21.56 -5.62 -1.17
C SER A 227 20.74 -5.16 -2.36
N GLN A 228 20.00 -6.09 -2.97
CA GLN A 228 19.11 -5.77 -4.07
C GLN A 228 17.97 -4.90 -3.54
N THR A 229 17.99 -3.62 -3.90
CA THR A 229 16.81 -2.74 -3.79
C THR A 229 15.66 -3.46 -4.47
N ALA A 230 14.55 -3.69 -3.76
CA ALA A 230 13.40 -4.42 -4.29
C ALA A 230 12.73 -3.60 -5.41
N THR A 231 13.23 -3.74 -6.63
CA THR A 231 12.65 -3.16 -7.83
C THR A 231 11.31 -3.82 -8.09
N VAL A 232 10.27 -2.99 -8.22
CA VAL A 232 8.94 -3.44 -8.67
C VAL A 232 9.11 -4.31 -9.92
N PRO A 233 8.62 -5.56 -9.94
CA PRO A 233 8.72 -6.40 -11.12
C PRO A 233 8.08 -5.74 -12.34
N THR A 234 8.87 -5.53 -13.40
CA THR A 234 8.41 -4.92 -14.66
C THR A 234 8.66 -5.84 -15.85
N LEU A 235 8.09 -5.50 -17.00
CA LEU A 235 8.41 -6.13 -18.29
C LEU A 235 9.42 -5.29 -19.11
N CYS A 236 10.14 -4.37 -18.47
CA CYS A 236 11.14 -3.54 -19.11
C CYS A 236 12.50 -4.26 -19.16
N SER A 237 13.25 -4.07 -20.24
CA SER A 237 14.64 -4.53 -20.34
C SER A 237 15.55 -3.69 -19.45
N ALA A 238 16.80 -4.14 -19.26
CA ALA A 238 17.79 -3.42 -18.46
C ALA A 238 18.15 -2.02 -19.00
N GLU A 239 17.88 -1.77 -20.29
CA GLU A 239 18.15 -0.50 -20.98
C GLU A 239 16.94 0.47 -20.93
N GLU A 240 15.80 -0.01 -20.43
CA GLU A 240 14.53 0.73 -20.41
C GLU A 240 14.20 1.24 -19.00
N THR A 241 13.75 2.49 -18.92
CA THR A 241 13.20 3.05 -17.69
C THR A 241 11.71 2.75 -17.61
N PRO A 242 11.21 2.06 -16.56
CA PRO A 242 9.78 1.89 -16.37
C PRO A 242 9.14 3.23 -15.98
N VAL A 243 8.08 3.62 -16.69
CA VAL A 243 7.24 4.80 -16.39
C VAL A 243 5.86 4.41 -15.85
N PHE A 244 5.49 3.15 -16.02
CA PHE A 244 4.40 2.46 -15.36
C PHE A 244 4.74 0.97 -15.27
N ALA A 245 4.40 0.33 -14.15
CA ALA A 245 4.35 -1.12 -14.05
C ALA A 245 3.33 -1.50 -12.98
N CYS A 246 2.53 -2.54 -13.21
CA CYS A 246 1.71 -3.15 -12.15
C CYS A 246 1.33 -4.60 -12.44
N SER A 247 1.07 -5.38 -11.38
CA SER A 247 0.32 -6.63 -11.47
C SER A 247 -1.19 -6.35 -11.47
N THR A 248 -1.92 -6.95 -12.40
CA THR A 248 -3.39 -6.94 -12.48
C THR A 248 -4.01 -8.21 -11.87
N GLY A 249 -3.23 -8.94 -11.06
CA GLY A 249 -3.60 -10.21 -10.42
C GLY A 249 -3.36 -11.46 -11.26
N LYS A 250 -3.51 -11.37 -12.60
CA LYS A 250 -3.19 -12.46 -13.54
C LYS A 250 -2.15 -12.11 -14.60
N LYS A 251 -1.94 -10.82 -14.84
CA LYS A 251 -1.02 -10.30 -15.87
C LYS A 251 -0.25 -9.12 -15.34
N ARG A 252 1.01 -8.99 -15.72
CA ARG A 252 1.83 -7.80 -15.48
C ARG A 252 1.69 -6.88 -16.69
N ALA A 253 1.35 -5.61 -16.44
CA ALA A 253 1.38 -4.56 -17.44
C ALA A 253 2.59 -3.66 -17.16
N SER A 254 3.27 -3.17 -18.18
CA SER A 254 4.35 -2.18 -18.04
C SER A 254 4.39 -1.23 -19.22
N LEU A 255 4.80 0.01 -18.96
CA LEU A 255 5.11 1.03 -19.96
C LEU A 255 6.58 1.39 -19.75
N CYS A 256 7.40 1.09 -20.75
CA CYS A 256 8.85 1.09 -20.71
C CYS A 256 9.36 2.17 -21.66
N MET A 257 10.27 3.03 -21.21
CA MET A 257 10.79 4.16 -21.97
C MET A 257 12.26 3.93 -22.33
N THR A 258 12.59 4.06 -23.61
CA THR A 258 13.97 4.02 -24.12
C THR A 258 14.36 5.43 -24.55
N GLY A 259 15.42 5.98 -23.94
CA GLY A 259 15.81 7.37 -24.17
C GLY A 259 14.69 8.37 -23.87
N SER A 260 14.49 9.35 -24.75
CA SER A 260 13.46 10.40 -24.63
C SER A 260 12.33 10.29 -25.66
N ASN A 261 12.42 9.37 -26.63
CA ASN A 261 11.57 9.34 -27.82
C ASN A 261 10.93 7.98 -28.12
N GLN A 262 11.23 6.92 -27.38
CA GLN A 262 10.65 5.58 -27.57
C GLN A 262 9.95 5.11 -26.31
N LEU A 263 8.76 4.53 -26.51
CA LEU A 263 7.89 4.03 -25.45
C LEU A 263 7.36 2.66 -25.90
N ALA A 264 7.32 1.69 -24.99
CA ALA A 264 6.84 0.34 -25.26
C ALA A 264 5.88 -0.09 -24.14
N TYR A 265 4.61 -0.32 -24.50
CA TYR A 265 3.66 -1.02 -23.66
C TYR A 265 3.85 -2.52 -23.78
N ARG A 266 3.90 -3.23 -22.65
CA ARG A 266 3.95 -4.69 -22.59
C ARG A 266 2.91 -5.25 -21.64
N LEU A 267 2.33 -6.39 -22.01
CA LEU A 267 1.44 -7.20 -21.19
C LEU A 267 1.90 -8.66 -21.25
N ALA A 268 2.03 -9.31 -20.10
CA ALA A 268 2.44 -10.71 -19.96
C ALA A 268 1.65 -11.40 -18.85
N PRO A 269 1.52 -12.74 -18.83
CA PRO A 269 1.33 -13.49 -17.59
C PRO A 269 2.40 -13.12 -16.56
N LEU A 270 2.14 -13.28 -15.25
CA LEU A 270 3.06 -12.81 -14.20
C LEU A 270 4.48 -13.36 -14.32
N ASP A 271 4.62 -14.62 -14.74
CA ASP A 271 5.91 -15.31 -14.92
C ASP A 271 6.10 -15.78 -16.38
N GLY A 272 5.44 -15.10 -17.33
CA GLY A 272 5.43 -15.45 -18.75
C GLY A 272 6.13 -14.42 -19.64
N ALA A 273 6.42 -14.82 -20.89
CA ALA A 273 6.82 -13.89 -21.93
C ALA A 273 5.68 -12.91 -22.28
N PRO A 274 5.98 -11.69 -22.78
CA PRO A 274 4.97 -10.76 -23.25
C PRO A 274 4.05 -11.36 -24.32
N GLU A 275 2.76 -11.49 -23.98
CA GLU A 275 1.68 -11.83 -24.93
C GLU A 275 1.30 -10.65 -25.82
N MET A 276 1.64 -9.43 -25.39
CA MET A 276 1.48 -8.22 -26.19
C MET A 276 2.64 -7.27 -25.95
N VAL A 277 3.23 -6.78 -27.06
CA VAL A 277 4.17 -5.67 -27.11
C VAL A 277 3.60 -4.65 -28.09
N TYR A 278 3.63 -3.36 -27.72
CA TYR A 278 3.18 -2.27 -28.58
C TYR A 278 4.06 -1.02 -28.37
N PRO A 279 4.45 -0.30 -29.44
CA PRO A 279 4.39 -0.72 -30.83
C PRO A 279 5.27 -1.96 -31.06
N ALA A 280 4.93 -2.79 -32.07
CA ALA A 280 5.70 -3.99 -32.40
C ALA A 280 7.04 -3.67 -33.09
N ASN A 281 7.13 -2.49 -33.70
CA ASN A 281 8.34 -1.85 -34.20
C ASN A 281 8.77 -0.73 -33.24
N ALA A 282 10.06 -0.36 -33.23
CA ALA A 282 10.60 0.68 -32.35
C ALA A 282 10.26 2.12 -32.81
N SER A 283 8.98 2.36 -33.08
CA SER A 283 8.43 3.64 -33.53
C SER A 283 8.60 4.74 -32.48
N ALA A 284 8.69 5.99 -32.94
CA ALA A 284 8.70 7.15 -32.05
C ALA A 284 7.40 7.20 -31.21
N ALA A 285 7.53 7.48 -29.92
CA ALA A 285 6.43 7.44 -28.98
C ALA A 285 5.28 8.38 -29.38
N SER A 286 5.61 9.56 -29.90
CA SER A 286 4.63 10.57 -30.36
C SER A 286 3.77 10.14 -31.55
N THR A 287 4.17 9.09 -32.30
CA THR A 287 3.39 8.55 -33.43
C THR A 287 2.55 7.33 -33.06
N ALA A 288 2.92 6.62 -31.99
CA ALA A 288 2.23 5.40 -31.53
C ALA A 288 1.34 5.64 -30.30
N PHE A 289 1.64 6.65 -29.49
CA PHE A 289 0.92 6.96 -28.25
C PHE A 289 0.39 8.38 -28.24
N GLN A 290 -0.76 8.52 -27.59
CA GLN A 290 -1.36 9.78 -27.22
C GLN A 290 -1.34 9.91 -25.68
N GLN A 291 -1.45 11.13 -25.17
CA GLN A 291 -1.64 11.44 -23.76
C GLN A 291 -2.94 12.21 -23.57
N GLY A 292 -3.52 12.14 -22.37
CA GLY A 292 -4.69 12.95 -22.04
C GLY A 292 -4.95 13.00 -20.54
N THR A 293 -5.94 13.81 -20.17
CA THR A 293 -6.38 13.97 -18.78
C THR A 293 -7.89 13.81 -18.71
N HIS A 294 -8.35 12.93 -17.83
CA HIS A 294 -9.77 12.74 -17.54
C HIS A 294 -10.13 13.43 -16.22
N ALA A 295 -11.28 14.11 -16.14
CA ALA A 295 -11.81 14.56 -14.86
C ALA A 295 -12.43 13.36 -14.11
N GLY A 296 -11.72 12.84 -13.10
CA GLY A 296 -12.23 11.75 -12.27
C GLY A 296 -13.47 12.14 -11.47
N ALA A 297 -14.18 11.16 -10.89
CA ALA A 297 -15.45 11.37 -10.18
C ALA A 297 -15.40 12.42 -9.04
N ASN A 298 -14.20 12.70 -8.51
CA ASN A 298 -13.95 13.67 -7.45
C ASN A 298 -13.43 15.03 -7.96
N GLY A 299 -13.50 15.28 -9.28
CA GLY A 299 -12.96 16.49 -9.93
C GLY A 299 -11.43 16.52 -10.09
N GLN A 300 -10.73 15.48 -9.63
CA GLN A 300 -9.27 15.38 -9.74
C GLN A 300 -8.84 14.96 -11.17
N PRO A 301 -7.79 15.56 -11.75
CA PRO A 301 -7.28 15.21 -13.06
C PRO A 301 -6.55 13.87 -13.02
N LEU A 302 -7.07 12.88 -13.76
CA LEU A 302 -6.47 11.57 -13.97
C LEU A 302 -5.76 11.53 -15.32
N SER A 303 -4.44 11.64 -15.29
CA SER A 303 -3.58 11.52 -16.47
C SER A 303 -3.55 10.09 -17.00
N PHE A 304 -3.54 9.94 -18.32
CA PHE A 304 -3.42 8.66 -19.00
C PHE A 304 -2.56 8.76 -20.26
N VAL A 305 -2.01 7.61 -20.67
CA VAL A 305 -1.39 7.38 -21.98
C VAL A 305 -2.23 6.36 -22.72
N SER A 306 -2.61 6.65 -23.95
CA SER A 306 -3.42 5.77 -24.78
C SER A 306 -2.73 5.39 -26.08
N PHE A 307 -3.15 4.27 -26.65
CA PHE A 307 -2.73 3.82 -27.98
C PHE A 307 -3.79 2.93 -28.62
N ASP A 308 -3.75 2.84 -29.95
CA ASP A 308 -4.68 2.06 -30.74
C ASP A 308 -3.98 0.86 -31.39
N LYS A 309 -4.58 -0.32 -31.25
CA LYS A 309 -4.10 -1.59 -31.81
C LYS A 309 -5.24 -2.30 -32.54
N GLY A 310 -5.44 -1.92 -33.80
CA GLY A 310 -6.63 -2.29 -34.57
C GLY A 310 -7.88 -1.63 -33.98
N ASN A 311 -8.94 -2.41 -33.77
CA ASN A 311 -10.22 -1.92 -33.23
C ASN A 311 -10.23 -1.71 -31.71
N TYR A 312 -9.07 -1.86 -31.05
CA TYR A 312 -8.91 -1.73 -29.60
C TYR A 312 -8.12 -0.46 -29.26
N ARG A 313 -8.65 0.31 -28.31
CA ARG A 313 -7.97 1.42 -27.65
C ARG A 313 -7.59 0.98 -26.24
N TYR A 314 -6.31 1.09 -25.91
CA TYR A 314 -5.80 0.85 -24.57
C TYR A 314 -5.50 2.21 -23.93
N ALA A 315 -5.84 2.38 -22.66
CA ALA A 315 -5.48 3.56 -21.89
C ALA A 315 -4.88 3.16 -20.54
N VAL A 316 -3.59 3.43 -20.37
CA VAL A 316 -2.83 3.24 -19.13
C VAL A 316 -3.02 4.49 -18.28
N TYR A 317 -3.57 4.36 -17.09
CA TYR A 317 -3.86 5.47 -16.18
C TYR A 317 -3.26 5.23 -14.79
N GLY A 318 -2.92 6.32 -14.09
CA GLY A 318 -2.42 6.22 -12.71
C GLY A 318 -2.13 7.57 -12.05
N THR A 319 -2.74 7.84 -10.89
CA THR A 319 -2.46 9.04 -10.06
C THR A 319 -2.18 8.74 -8.59
N SER A 320 -2.32 7.49 -8.15
CA SER A 320 -2.01 7.05 -6.80
C SER A 320 -1.93 5.52 -6.80
N ALA A 321 -1.35 4.89 -5.77
CA ALA A 321 -1.26 3.43 -5.71
C ALA A 321 -2.62 2.68 -5.73
N THR A 322 -3.73 3.38 -5.48
CA THR A 322 -5.10 2.83 -5.45
C THR A 322 -5.91 3.11 -6.73
N MET A 323 -5.50 4.08 -7.55
CA MET A 323 -6.23 4.47 -8.77
C MET A 323 -5.32 4.36 -10.00
N GLN A 324 -5.03 3.12 -10.38
CA GLN A 324 -4.20 2.77 -11.55
C GLN A 324 -4.74 1.54 -12.28
N GLY A 325 -4.45 1.45 -13.57
CA GLY A 325 -4.77 0.27 -14.36
C GLY A 325 -4.61 0.48 -15.84
N VAL A 326 -5.11 -0.50 -16.59
CA VAL A 326 -5.23 -0.43 -18.05
C VAL A 326 -6.68 -0.61 -18.42
N LEU A 327 -7.29 0.46 -18.94
CA LEU A 327 -8.61 0.40 -19.53
C LEU A 327 -8.50 -0.10 -20.98
N VAL A 328 -9.44 -0.96 -21.39
CA VAL A 328 -9.52 -1.44 -22.77
C VAL A 328 -10.91 -1.15 -23.33
N GLU A 329 -10.95 -0.40 -24.43
CA GLU A 329 -12.14 -0.18 -25.24
C GLU A 329 -12.02 -0.93 -26.56
N GLN A 330 -13.14 -1.39 -27.09
CA GLN A 330 -13.27 -1.95 -28.43
C GLN A 330 -14.38 -1.19 -29.15
N ASN A 331 -14.10 -0.62 -30.33
CA ASN A 331 -15.03 0.23 -31.07
C ASN A 331 -15.68 1.34 -30.20
N GLY A 332 -14.90 1.98 -29.32
CA GLY A 332 -15.38 3.03 -28.41
C GLY A 332 -16.23 2.55 -27.22
N LYS A 333 -16.37 1.24 -27.01
CA LYS A 333 -17.05 0.65 -25.84
C LYS A 333 -16.03 0.03 -24.89
N ARG A 334 -16.04 0.41 -23.61
CA ARG A 334 -15.30 -0.27 -22.53
C ARG A 334 -15.63 -1.78 -22.51
N ILE A 335 -14.63 -2.62 -22.71
CA ILE A 335 -14.74 -4.10 -22.66
C ILE A 335 -13.99 -4.73 -21.48
N ALA A 336 -12.94 -4.09 -20.98
CA ALA A 336 -12.20 -4.54 -19.80
C ALA A 336 -11.64 -3.34 -19.03
N ASN A 337 -11.47 -3.52 -17.73
CA ASN A 337 -10.70 -2.60 -16.88
C ASN A 337 -9.76 -3.43 -16.00
N LEU A 338 -8.46 -3.31 -16.25
CA LEU A 338 -7.41 -4.09 -15.59
C LEU A 338 -6.82 -3.27 -14.45
N ASN A 339 -7.53 -3.22 -13.32
CA ASN A 339 -7.06 -2.53 -12.11
C ASN A 339 -5.75 -3.15 -11.60
N CYS A 340 -4.82 -2.30 -11.16
CA CYS A 340 -3.60 -2.74 -10.49
C CYS A 340 -3.90 -3.27 -9.08
N GLN A 341 -3.36 -4.44 -8.73
CA GLN A 341 -3.62 -5.15 -7.47
C GLN A 341 -2.40 -5.16 -6.54
N ALA A 342 -1.23 -5.51 -7.06
CA ALA A 342 0.05 -5.62 -6.36
C ALA A 342 1.20 -5.20 -7.28
N ASP A 343 2.44 -5.26 -6.80
CA ASP A 343 3.69 -5.09 -7.56
C ASP A 343 3.63 -3.91 -8.54
N ARG A 344 3.41 -2.69 -8.02
CA ARG A 344 3.14 -1.50 -8.82
C ARG A 344 4.11 -0.35 -8.54
N LEU A 345 4.38 0.47 -9.54
CA LEU A 345 4.95 1.80 -9.34
C LEU A 345 3.91 2.74 -8.74
N SER A 346 4.32 3.65 -7.86
CA SER A 346 3.41 4.48 -7.05
C SER A 346 2.44 5.34 -7.87
N GLU A 347 2.90 5.85 -9.02
CA GLU A 347 2.14 6.70 -9.95
C GLU A 347 2.62 6.48 -11.39
N LEU A 348 1.84 6.95 -12.37
CA LEU A 348 2.28 7.08 -13.76
C LEU A 348 3.25 8.27 -13.86
N ASP A 349 4.46 8.07 -14.39
CA ASP A 349 5.47 9.14 -14.47
C ASP A 349 5.15 10.15 -15.57
N THR A 350 4.19 11.03 -15.29
CA THR A 350 3.70 12.08 -16.20
C THR A 350 4.81 13.07 -16.57
N ALA A 351 5.77 13.32 -15.69
CA ALA A 351 6.90 14.22 -15.93
C ALA A 351 7.87 13.67 -17.00
N LYS A 352 8.08 12.35 -17.05
CA LYS A 352 8.79 11.70 -18.18
C LYS A 352 7.96 11.74 -19.46
N LEU A 353 6.67 11.38 -19.39
CA LEU A 353 5.78 11.31 -20.55
C LEU A 353 5.59 12.65 -21.27
N GLN A 354 5.46 13.75 -20.52
CA GLN A 354 5.36 15.11 -21.08
C GLN A 354 6.57 15.48 -21.94
N ARG A 355 7.78 15.02 -21.58
CA ARG A 355 9.03 15.27 -22.34
C ARG A 355 9.08 14.53 -23.68
N MET A 356 8.24 13.52 -23.88
CA MET A 356 8.20 12.72 -25.12
C MET A 356 7.38 13.35 -26.24
N GLY A 357 6.69 14.47 -25.99
CA GLY A 357 5.90 15.18 -27.00
C GLY A 357 4.72 14.37 -27.55
N LEU A 358 4.06 13.57 -26.70
CA LEU A 358 2.92 12.75 -27.12
C LEU A 358 1.74 13.62 -27.60
N SER A 359 1.06 13.17 -28.64
CA SER A 359 -0.14 13.84 -29.17
C SER A 359 -1.31 13.78 -28.17
N GLN A 360 -2.27 14.70 -28.24
CA GLN A 360 -3.40 14.75 -27.29
C GLN A 360 -4.53 13.80 -27.73
N ASP A 361 -4.98 12.90 -26.84
CA ASP A 361 -6.15 12.06 -27.09
C ASP A 361 -7.43 12.82 -26.75
N LEU A 362 -8.07 13.39 -27.77
CA LEU A 362 -9.31 14.16 -27.63
C LEU A 362 -10.57 13.27 -27.57
N ARG A 363 -10.44 11.94 -27.71
CA ARG A 363 -11.61 11.05 -27.73
C ARG A 363 -12.12 10.84 -26.30
N PRO A 364 -13.44 10.95 -26.05
CA PRO A 364 -14.02 10.65 -24.75
C PRO A 364 -13.52 9.30 -24.22
N LEU A 365 -13.11 9.29 -22.97
CA LEU A 365 -12.62 8.12 -22.26
C LEU A 365 -13.18 8.20 -20.86
N MET A 366 -14.15 7.36 -20.52
CA MET A 366 -14.54 7.24 -19.12
C MET A 366 -13.46 6.41 -18.42
N LEU A 367 -12.70 6.99 -17.50
CA LEU A 367 -11.86 6.23 -16.57
C LEU A 367 -12.67 5.86 -15.30
N PRO A 368 -12.18 4.94 -14.44
CA PRO A 368 -12.87 4.54 -13.21
C PRO A 368 -13.07 5.66 -12.18
#